data_AF-W9C0N6-F1
#
_entry.id   AF-W9C0N6-F1
#
_cell.length_a   1.000
_cell.length_b   1.000
_cell.length_c   1.000
_cell.angle_alpha   90.00
_cell.angle_beta   90.00
_cell.angle_gamma   90.00
#
_symmetry.space_group_name_H-M   'P 1'
#
loop_
_entity.id
_entity.type
_entity.pdbx_description
1 polymer ?
#
loop_
_entity_poly.entity_id
_entity_poly.type
_entity_poly.pdbx_seq_one_letter_code
_entity_poly.pdbx_strand_id
1 'polypeptide(L)'
;MSSSDEVALNEGEMEISPPWGSIPVEAYILQNWDTSSSTAPTDQLQHLVRLYIGAGYHDPTTLPSITPTNDQVTTILQPWRTPFQRAVATEPGQIGCIWLRTDYSAQSEGAHESLLENVDLFNTLDDEDRLLDDEDLYDFGQEWQKILDLMPELVVSTDASTWHSSQTLLTKAEDELDKAKAYLAGEDIQGAPVELIESMRNVLHADQAGESVLRILRSKVHKTCVVNYILVEDSEALETQQLLLIFLDAHGRVVRSSRVPPDQTEQMGGFWLDGSWDEVDEWMEADIGDDYQVGGVCGHLLHM
;
A
#
# COMPACT_ATOMS: atom_id res chain seq x y z
N MET A 1 -36.85 -53.93 15.63
CA MET A 1 -37.51 -52.65 15.32
C MET A 1 -36.65 -51.59 15.98
N SER A 2 -35.68 -51.05 15.24
CA SER A 2 -35.77 -49.73 14.56
C SER A 2 -35.91 -48.63 15.61
N SER A 3 -34.99 -47.67 15.75
CA SER A 3 -34.48 -46.81 14.70
C SER A 3 -33.05 -46.39 14.97
N SER A 4 -32.23 -46.44 13.93
CA SER A 4 -31.02 -45.65 13.78
C SER A 4 -31.45 -44.20 13.53
N ASP A 5 -31.03 -43.26 14.38
CA ASP A 5 -31.07 -41.85 14.03
C ASP A 5 -29.69 -41.49 13.47
N GLU A 6 -29.58 -41.71 12.17
CA GLU A 6 -28.53 -41.18 11.30
C GLU A 6 -28.77 -39.67 11.25
N VAL A 7 -27.93 -38.91 11.98
CA VAL A 7 -27.84 -37.46 11.81
C VAL A 7 -27.22 -37.24 10.43
N ALA A 8 -28.08 -37.03 9.43
CA ALA A 8 -27.67 -36.46 8.16
C ALA A 8 -27.08 -35.09 8.44
N LEU A 9 -25.75 -35.00 8.41
CA LEU A 9 -25.06 -33.73 8.25
C LEU A 9 -25.52 -33.17 6.90
N ASN A 10 -26.37 -32.15 6.95
CA ASN A 10 -26.54 -31.26 5.80
C ASN A 10 -25.14 -30.76 5.45
N GLU A 11 -24.65 -31.12 4.27
CA GLU A 11 -23.60 -30.38 3.58
C GLU A 11 -24.17 -28.96 3.38
N GLY A 12 -23.97 -28.10 4.37
CA GLY A 12 -24.31 -26.70 4.27
C GLY A 12 -23.51 -26.12 3.12
N GLU A 13 -24.20 -25.51 2.16
CA GLU A 13 -23.60 -24.54 1.25
C GLU A 13 -22.71 -23.63 2.11
N MET A 14 -21.39 -23.75 2.00
CA MET A 14 -20.48 -22.83 2.67
C MET A 14 -20.85 -21.43 2.19
N GLU A 15 -21.41 -20.63 3.08
CA GLU A 15 -21.76 -19.26 2.81
C GLU A 15 -20.48 -18.52 2.40
N ILE A 16 -20.43 -18.06 1.15
CA ILE A 16 -19.24 -17.40 0.61
C ILE A 16 -19.05 -16.09 1.38
N SER A 17 -17.97 -16.02 2.16
CA SER A 17 -17.57 -14.84 2.91
C SER A 17 -16.23 -14.31 2.36
N PRO A 18 -16.13 -13.03 1.98
CA PRO A 18 -17.21 -12.04 1.94
C PRO A 18 -18.22 -12.32 0.80
N PRO A 19 -19.50 -11.90 0.91
CA PRO A 19 -20.47 -12.05 -0.19
C PRO A 19 -20.00 -11.39 -1.48
N TRP A 20 -20.33 -11.95 -2.65
CA TRP A 20 -19.96 -11.33 -3.93
C TRP A 20 -20.61 -9.96 -4.09
N GLY A 21 -19.84 -8.97 -4.56
CA GLY A 21 -20.27 -7.59 -4.74
C GLY A 21 -20.36 -6.77 -3.44
N SER A 22 -19.93 -7.33 -2.31
CA SER A 22 -19.85 -6.59 -1.05
C SER A 22 -18.60 -5.72 -0.93
N ILE A 23 -17.52 -6.08 -1.63
CA ILE A 23 -16.25 -5.33 -1.62
C ILE A 23 -16.41 -4.09 -2.50
N PRO A 24 -15.99 -2.87 -2.06
CA PRO A 24 -16.23 -1.63 -2.79
C PRO A 24 -15.76 -1.63 -4.25
N VAL A 25 -14.58 -2.18 -4.54
CA VAL A 25 -14.09 -2.28 -5.92
C VAL A 25 -14.88 -3.29 -6.76
N GLU A 26 -15.40 -4.38 -6.18
CA GLU A 26 -16.30 -5.30 -6.89
C GLU A 26 -17.58 -4.56 -7.28
N ALA A 27 -18.16 -3.80 -6.35
CA ALA A 27 -19.32 -2.96 -6.62
C ALA A 27 -19.02 -1.92 -7.72
N TYR A 28 -17.86 -1.27 -7.68
CA TYR A 28 -17.43 -0.32 -8.72
C TYR A 28 -17.32 -0.98 -10.09
N ILE A 29 -16.66 -2.14 -10.19
CA ILE A 29 -16.50 -2.89 -11.44
C ILE A 29 -17.88 -3.25 -12.01
N LEU A 30 -18.78 -3.80 -11.18
CA LEU A 30 -20.11 -4.23 -11.63
C LEU A 30 -20.98 -3.06 -12.12
N GLN A 31 -20.88 -1.89 -11.49
CA GLN A 31 -21.63 -0.68 -11.91
C GLN A 31 -21.14 -0.11 -13.24
N ASN A 32 -19.85 -0.25 -13.51
CA ASN A 32 -19.19 0.35 -14.68
C ASN A 32 -18.90 -0.69 -15.78
N TRP A 33 -19.40 -1.93 -15.62
CA TRP A 33 -19.23 -2.97 -16.61
C TRP A 33 -20.07 -2.72 -17.86
N ASP A 34 -19.41 -2.61 -19.00
CA ASP A 34 -20.04 -2.47 -20.32
C ASP A 34 -20.14 -3.83 -21.01
N THR A 35 -21.32 -4.43 -20.96
CA THR A 35 -21.63 -5.71 -21.61
C THR A 35 -21.64 -5.65 -23.14
N SER A 36 -21.64 -4.46 -23.72
CA SER A 36 -21.58 -4.24 -25.17
C SER A 36 -20.17 -4.01 -25.70
N SER A 37 -19.19 -3.91 -24.80
CA SER A 37 -17.79 -3.70 -25.13
C SER A 37 -17.22 -4.86 -25.95
N SER A 38 -16.43 -4.52 -26.97
CA SER A 38 -15.64 -5.50 -27.73
C SER A 38 -14.28 -5.82 -27.10
N THR A 39 -13.94 -5.14 -26.01
CA THR A 39 -12.70 -5.34 -25.26
C THR A 39 -12.75 -6.70 -24.54
N ALA A 40 -11.60 -7.36 -24.38
CA ALA A 40 -11.56 -8.60 -23.61
C ALA A 40 -12.00 -8.31 -22.15
N PRO A 41 -12.78 -9.20 -21.50
CA PRO A 41 -13.22 -8.99 -20.13
C PRO A 41 -12.07 -8.65 -19.17
N THR A 42 -10.92 -9.31 -19.30
CA THR A 42 -9.73 -9.05 -18.48
C THR A 42 -9.20 -7.63 -18.66
N ASP A 43 -9.11 -7.13 -19.91
CA ASP A 43 -8.62 -5.78 -20.19
C ASP A 43 -9.60 -4.72 -19.65
N GLN A 44 -10.90 -4.97 -19.78
CA GLN A 44 -11.92 -4.09 -19.22
C GLN A 44 -11.85 -4.06 -17.70
N LEU A 45 -11.68 -5.22 -17.06
CA LEU A 45 -11.54 -5.31 -15.61
C LEU A 45 -10.31 -4.54 -15.14
N GLN A 46 -9.14 -4.77 -15.73
CA GLN A 46 -7.91 -4.06 -15.39
C GLN A 46 -8.07 -2.54 -15.59
N HIS A 47 -8.73 -2.12 -16.67
CA HIS A 47 -9.01 -0.70 -16.89
C HIS A 47 -9.88 -0.10 -15.77
N LEU A 48 -10.95 -0.79 -15.37
CA LEU A 48 -11.83 -0.34 -14.29
C LEU A 48 -11.12 -0.32 -12.94
N VAL A 49 -10.27 -1.31 -12.63
CA VAL A 49 -9.45 -1.32 -11.40
C VAL A 49 -8.49 -0.13 -11.38
N ARG A 50 -7.83 0.19 -12.50
CA ARG A 50 -6.93 1.34 -12.58
C ARG A 50 -7.66 2.68 -12.47
N LEU A 51 -8.87 2.79 -13.01
CA LEU A 51 -9.73 3.96 -12.78
C LEU A 51 -10.13 4.07 -11.30
N TYR A 52 -10.41 2.94 -10.66
CA TYR A 52 -10.70 2.88 -9.23
C TYR A 52 -9.51 3.37 -8.40
N ILE A 53 -8.30 2.84 -8.63
CA ILE A 53 -7.07 3.29 -7.96
C ILE A 53 -6.80 4.78 -8.25
N GLY A 54 -6.95 5.22 -9.50
CA GLY A 54 -6.66 6.59 -9.92
C GLY A 54 -7.53 7.66 -9.25
N ALA A 55 -8.65 7.30 -8.61
CA ALA A 55 -9.45 8.23 -7.82
C ALA A 55 -8.91 8.42 -6.39
N GLY A 56 -8.10 7.49 -5.88
CA GLY A 56 -7.48 7.48 -4.55
C GLY A 56 -8.43 7.26 -3.37
N TYR A 57 -9.56 7.98 -3.34
CA TYR A 57 -10.60 7.86 -2.34
C TYR A 57 -11.95 7.54 -2.98
N HIS A 58 -12.67 6.60 -2.39
CA HIS A 58 -14.06 6.30 -2.76
C HIS A 58 -14.97 6.45 -1.56
N ASP A 59 -16.05 7.20 -1.73
CA ASP A 59 -17.08 7.34 -0.71
C ASP A 59 -17.94 6.05 -0.67
N PRO A 60 -17.95 5.31 0.45
CA PRO A 60 -18.76 4.09 0.58
C PRO A 60 -20.24 4.31 0.35
N THR A 61 -20.75 5.53 0.58
CA THR A 61 -22.16 5.86 0.35
C THR A 61 -22.52 5.91 -1.14
N THR A 62 -21.51 6.11 -2.00
CA THR A 62 -21.65 6.13 -3.46
C THR A 62 -21.41 4.76 -4.11
N LEU A 63 -20.78 3.84 -3.37
CA LEU A 63 -20.53 2.46 -3.78
C LEU A 63 -21.21 1.46 -2.84
N PRO A 64 -22.56 1.41 -2.82
CA PRO A 64 -23.27 0.42 -2.02
C PRO A 64 -22.96 -0.99 -2.54
N SER A 65 -22.97 -1.98 -1.63
CA SER A 65 -22.86 -3.38 -2.01
C SER A 65 -23.92 -3.76 -3.05
N ILE A 66 -23.52 -4.54 -4.04
CA ILE A 66 -24.39 -5.02 -5.11
C ILE A 66 -24.57 -6.52 -4.94
N THR A 67 -25.78 -7.01 -5.20
CA THR A 67 -26.01 -8.45 -5.37
C THR A 67 -25.78 -8.80 -6.85
N PRO A 68 -24.62 -9.38 -7.23
CA PRO A 68 -24.36 -9.73 -8.61
C PRO A 68 -25.24 -10.90 -9.06
N THR A 69 -25.46 -10.97 -10.37
CA THR A 69 -26.03 -12.16 -11.01
C THR A 69 -24.99 -13.28 -11.04
N ASN A 70 -25.43 -14.55 -11.15
CA ASN A 70 -24.52 -15.69 -11.28
C ASN A 70 -23.58 -15.55 -12.48
N ASP A 71 -24.05 -14.98 -13.59
CA ASP A 71 -23.23 -14.74 -14.78
C ASP A 71 -22.11 -13.72 -14.50
N GLN A 72 -22.41 -12.63 -13.80
CA GLN A 72 -21.40 -11.65 -13.39
C GLN A 72 -20.38 -12.26 -12.42
N VAL A 73 -20.81 -13.12 -11.49
CA VAL A 73 -19.89 -13.81 -10.59
C VAL A 73 -18.94 -14.71 -11.39
N THR A 74 -19.47 -15.58 -12.26
CA THR A 74 -18.68 -16.59 -12.96
C THR A 74 -17.80 -16.03 -14.07
N THR A 75 -18.19 -14.90 -14.69
CA THR A 75 -17.47 -14.32 -15.84
C THR A 75 -16.59 -13.14 -15.48
N ILE A 76 -16.86 -12.43 -14.37
CA ILE A 76 -16.15 -11.20 -14.00
C ILE A 76 -15.37 -11.39 -12.70
N LEU A 77 -16.06 -11.72 -11.60
CA LEU A 77 -15.45 -11.63 -10.26
C LEU A 77 -14.61 -12.87 -9.90
N GLN A 78 -15.16 -14.06 -10.12
CA GLN A 78 -14.50 -15.31 -9.76
C GLN A 78 -13.20 -15.58 -10.54
N PRO A 79 -13.09 -15.26 -11.85
CA PRO A 79 -11.82 -15.38 -12.57
C PRO A 79 -10.76 -14.35 -12.15
N TRP A 80 -11.17 -13.24 -11.53
CA TRP A 80 -10.27 -12.16 -11.14
C TRP A 80 -9.61 -12.42 -9.80
N ARG A 81 -10.38 -12.85 -8.79
CA ARG A 81 -9.87 -13.07 -7.43
C ARG A 81 -10.32 -14.38 -6.83
N THR A 82 -9.39 -15.03 -6.14
CA THR A 82 -9.67 -16.23 -5.35
C THR A 82 -10.46 -15.87 -4.09
N PRO A 83 -11.20 -16.81 -3.48
CA PRO A 83 -11.84 -16.58 -2.19
C PRO A 83 -10.87 -16.12 -1.09
N PHE A 84 -9.62 -16.61 -1.11
CA PHE A 84 -8.57 -16.22 -0.18
C PHE A 84 -8.20 -14.73 -0.34
N GLN A 85 -7.89 -14.28 -1.56
CA GLN A 85 -7.57 -12.88 -1.84
C GLN A 85 -8.71 -11.93 -1.43
N ARG A 86 -9.96 -12.38 -1.58
CA ARG A 86 -11.13 -11.63 -1.14
C ARG A 86 -11.25 -11.55 0.38
N ALA A 87 -10.89 -12.62 1.10
CA ALA A 87 -10.87 -12.62 2.55
C ALA A 87 -9.86 -11.60 3.08
N VAL A 88 -8.60 -11.68 2.61
CA VAL A 88 -7.52 -10.74 2.97
C VAL A 88 -7.92 -9.28 2.66
N ALA A 89 -8.56 -9.04 1.51
CA ALA A 89 -9.01 -7.70 1.13
C ALA A 89 -10.14 -7.11 2.01
N THR A 90 -10.76 -7.91 2.88
CA THR A 90 -11.88 -7.49 3.74
C THR A 90 -11.58 -7.49 5.23
N GLU A 91 -10.34 -7.78 5.61
CA GLU A 91 -9.95 -7.74 7.01
C GLU A 91 -10.17 -6.34 7.61
N PRO A 92 -10.79 -6.24 8.81
CA PRO A 92 -11.05 -4.96 9.45
C PRO A 92 -9.75 -4.20 9.75
N GLY A 93 -9.56 -3.05 9.10
CA GLY A 93 -8.37 -2.20 9.25
C GLY A 93 -7.92 -1.65 7.90
N GLN A 94 -6.82 -0.90 7.86
CA GLN A 94 -6.01 -0.91 6.63
C GLN A 94 -5.53 -2.36 6.47
N ILE A 95 -5.50 -2.89 5.24
CA ILE A 95 -4.95 -4.24 4.95
C ILE A 95 -3.56 -4.42 5.59
N GLY A 96 -2.87 -3.31 5.88
CA GLY A 96 -1.58 -3.32 6.54
C GLY A 96 -0.52 -3.81 5.58
N CYS A 97 0.54 -4.38 6.16
CA CYS A 97 1.64 -4.97 5.42
C CYS A 97 1.21 -6.29 4.77
N ILE A 98 1.48 -6.44 3.48
CA ILE A 98 1.59 -7.76 2.84
C ILE A 98 3.06 -8.08 2.58
N TRP A 99 3.39 -9.37 2.63
CA TRP A 99 4.62 -9.89 2.06
C TRP A 99 4.29 -10.55 0.73
N LEU A 100 4.86 -10.04 -0.36
CA LEU A 100 4.65 -10.53 -1.71
C LEU A 100 5.92 -11.20 -2.24
N ARG A 101 5.88 -12.52 -2.45
CA ARG A 101 6.95 -13.21 -3.19
C ARG A 101 6.70 -13.11 -4.68
N THR A 102 7.74 -12.77 -5.43
CA THR A 102 7.66 -12.54 -6.89
C THR A 102 8.69 -13.33 -7.70
N ASP A 103 9.62 -14.04 -7.04
CA ASP A 103 10.60 -14.91 -7.69
C ASP A 103 10.52 -16.33 -7.11
N TYR A 104 10.19 -17.26 -8.00
CA TYR A 104 9.98 -18.69 -7.73
C TYR A 104 11.03 -19.58 -8.39
N SER A 105 12.17 -19.01 -8.80
CA SER A 105 13.23 -19.78 -9.43
C SER A 105 13.72 -20.91 -8.52
N ALA A 106 13.94 -22.12 -9.06
CA ALA A 106 14.33 -23.27 -8.26
C ALA A 106 15.65 -23.09 -7.46
N GLN A 107 16.46 -22.08 -7.81
CA GLN A 107 17.69 -21.74 -7.07
C GLN A 107 17.43 -20.84 -5.87
N SER A 108 16.29 -20.14 -5.82
CA SER A 108 15.94 -19.20 -4.75
C SER A 108 15.26 -19.85 -3.56
N GLU A 109 14.77 -21.09 -3.68
CA GLU A 109 14.00 -21.76 -2.62
C GLU A 109 14.72 -21.82 -1.26
N GLY A 110 16.01 -22.18 -1.25
CA GLY A 110 16.77 -22.18 0.00
C GLY A 110 17.00 -20.78 0.59
N ALA A 111 17.00 -19.74 -0.25
CA ALA A 111 17.10 -18.36 0.20
C ALA A 111 15.74 -17.83 0.72
N HIS A 112 14.63 -18.28 0.15
CA HIS A 112 13.28 -18.05 0.64
C HIS A 112 13.08 -18.70 2.02
N GLU A 113 13.41 -20.00 2.15
CA GLU A 113 13.37 -20.71 3.45
C GLU A 113 14.21 -19.97 4.51
N SER A 114 15.40 -19.51 4.14
CA SER A 114 16.28 -18.72 5.02
C SER A 114 15.62 -17.40 5.45
N LEU A 115 14.94 -16.67 4.56
CA LEU A 115 14.22 -15.44 4.94
C LEU A 115 13.11 -15.72 5.96
N LEU A 116 12.29 -16.75 5.71
CA LEU A 116 11.20 -17.13 6.61
C LEU A 116 11.70 -17.61 7.98
N GLU A 117 12.83 -18.31 8.04
CA GLU A 117 13.42 -18.76 9.31
C GLU A 117 13.96 -17.60 10.16
N ASN A 118 14.29 -16.46 9.54
CA ASN A 118 14.88 -15.30 10.21
C ASN A 118 13.90 -14.15 10.45
N VAL A 119 12.59 -14.37 10.24
CA VAL A 119 11.56 -13.38 10.50
C VAL A 119 10.48 -13.93 11.44
N ASP A 120 10.07 -13.11 12.41
CA ASP A 120 8.82 -13.31 13.13
C ASP A 120 7.65 -12.81 12.25
N LEU A 121 7.02 -13.71 11.51
CA LEU A 121 5.88 -13.40 10.63
C LEU A 121 4.73 -12.77 11.39
N PHE A 122 4.47 -13.18 12.62
CA PHE A 122 3.39 -12.63 13.43
C PHE A 122 3.63 -11.15 13.72
N ASN A 123 4.86 -10.76 14.10
CA ASN A 123 5.18 -9.35 14.34
C ASN A 123 5.26 -8.54 13.04
N THR A 124 5.68 -9.17 11.94
CA THR A 124 5.88 -8.50 10.65
C THR A 124 4.56 -8.22 9.93
N LEU A 125 3.64 -9.19 9.94
CA LEU A 125 2.42 -9.15 9.13
C LEU A 125 1.14 -9.00 9.94
N ASP A 126 1.18 -9.21 11.27
CA ASP A 126 0.02 -9.33 12.18
C ASP A 126 -0.86 -10.57 11.89
N ASP A 127 -0.98 -10.95 10.62
CA ASP A 127 -1.64 -12.17 10.15
C ASP A 127 -0.77 -12.91 9.10
N GLU A 128 -0.58 -14.22 9.27
CA GLU A 128 0.17 -15.05 8.33
C GLU A 128 -0.52 -15.16 6.97
N ASP A 129 -1.84 -14.95 6.89
CA ASP A 129 -2.60 -14.91 5.63
C ASP A 129 -2.20 -13.71 4.73
N ARG A 130 -1.34 -12.80 5.22
CA ARG A 130 -0.76 -11.71 4.42
C ARG A 130 0.58 -12.05 3.78
N LEU A 131 1.06 -13.29 3.96
CA LEU A 131 2.14 -13.86 3.16
C LEU A 131 1.55 -14.37 1.84
N LEU A 132 1.75 -13.61 0.77
CA LEU A 132 1.32 -13.92 -0.58
C LEU A 132 2.41 -14.72 -1.29
N ASP A 133 2.36 -16.03 -1.08
CA ASP A 133 3.33 -16.99 -1.60
C ASP A 133 2.64 -18.12 -2.41
N ASP A 134 2.39 -17.85 -3.69
CA ASP A 134 1.80 -18.80 -4.65
C ASP A 134 2.29 -18.43 -6.07
N GLU A 135 3.12 -19.30 -6.67
CA GLU A 135 3.73 -19.10 -7.99
C GLU A 135 2.67 -18.86 -9.09
N ASP A 136 1.55 -19.58 -9.05
CA ASP A 136 0.50 -19.48 -10.07
C ASP A 136 -0.24 -18.12 -10.01
N LEU A 137 -0.14 -17.41 -8.88
CA LEU A 137 -0.85 -16.15 -8.64
C LEU A 137 0.07 -14.93 -8.64
N TYR A 138 1.30 -15.06 -8.17
CA TYR A 138 2.16 -13.94 -7.79
C TYR A 138 3.54 -13.91 -8.46
N ASP A 139 3.82 -14.80 -9.42
CA ASP A 139 5.03 -14.74 -10.25
C ASP A 139 5.01 -13.51 -11.19
N PHE A 140 5.23 -12.34 -10.61
CA PHE A 140 5.24 -11.05 -11.29
C PHE A 140 6.66 -10.62 -11.71
N GLY A 141 7.70 -11.29 -11.21
CA GLY A 141 9.07 -10.84 -11.31
C GLY A 141 9.19 -9.38 -10.86
N GLN A 142 9.76 -8.52 -11.72
CA GLN A 142 9.94 -7.10 -11.40
C GLN A 142 8.64 -6.26 -11.44
N GLU A 143 7.54 -6.81 -11.97
CA GLU A 143 6.27 -6.08 -12.12
C GLU A 143 5.37 -6.27 -10.89
N TRP A 144 5.92 -6.18 -9.69
CA TRP A 144 5.20 -6.37 -8.43
C TRP A 144 3.94 -5.50 -8.31
N GLN A 145 3.90 -4.34 -8.98
CA GLN A 145 2.75 -3.42 -8.99
C GLN A 145 1.46 -4.09 -9.49
N LYS A 146 1.56 -5.22 -10.21
CA LYS A 146 0.40 -6.04 -10.59
C LYS A 146 -0.43 -6.49 -9.38
N ILE A 147 0.16 -6.55 -8.19
CA ILE A 147 -0.61 -6.81 -6.96
C ILE A 147 -1.69 -5.75 -6.73
N LEU A 148 -1.50 -4.50 -7.17
CA LEU A 148 -2.49 -3.45 -7.03
C LEU A 148 -3.67 -3.66 -8.00
N ASP A 149 -3.46 -4.30 -9.14
CA ASP A 149 -4.55 -4.69 -10.06
C ASP A 149 -5.40 -5.84 -9.47
N LEU A 150 -4.87 -6.61 -8.50
CA LEU A 150 -5.59 -7.66 -7.77
C LEU A 150 -6.18 -7.15 -6.45
N MET A 151 -5.43 -6.38 -5.70
CA MET A 151 -5.73 -5.89 -4.35
C MET A 151 -5.62 -4.36 -4.29
N PRO A 152 -6.47 -3.62 -5.02
CA PRO A 152 -6.46 -2.15 -5.00
C PRO A 152 -6.76 -1.56 -3.62
N GLU A 153 -7.35 -2.33 -2.73
CA GLU A 153 -7.60 -1.98 -1.34
C GLU A 153 -6.29 -1.72 -0.54
N LEU A 154 -5.13 -2.14 -1.06
CA LEU A 154 -3.82 -1.79 -0.48
C LEU A 154 -3.54 -0.29 -0.50
N VAL A 155 -4.17 0.46 -1.42
CA VAL A 155 -3.88 1.88 -1.62
C VAL A 155 -5.13 2.76 -1.64
N VAL A 156 -6.29 2.19 -1.96
CA VAL A 156 -7.52 2.96 -2.02
C VAL A 156 -8.16 3.11 -0.64
N SER A 157 -8.37 4.36 -0.24
CA SER A 157 -9.07 4.67 1.01
C SER A 157 -10.58 4.71 0.82
N THR A 158 -11.31 4.11 1.75
CA THR A 158 -12.77 4.23 1.88
C THR A 158 -13.19 4.98 3.14
N ASP A 159 -12.25 5.41 3.98
CA ASP A 159 -12.52 6.16 5.20
C ASP A 159 -12.35 7.66 4.95
N ALA A 160 -13.48 8.37 4.91
CA ALA A 160 -13.52 9.81 4.74
C ALA A 160 -12.68 10.53 5.81
N SER A 161 -12.72 10.08 7.06
CA SER A 161 -12.04 10.78 8.16
C SER A 161 -10.52 10.73 8.00
N THR A 162 -9.98 9.55 7.72
CA THR A 162 -8.55 9.33 7.44
C THR A 162 -8.11 10.10 6.19
N TRP A 163 -8.92 10.07 5.12
CA TRP A 163 -8.62 10.79 3.88
C TRP A 163 -8.55 12.31 4.08
N HIS A 164 -9.57 12.93 4.67
CA HIS A 164 -9.61 14.38 4.89
C HIS A 164 -8.53 14.83 5.89
N SER A 165 -8.23 14.00 6.90
CA SER A 165 -7.12 14.25 7.83
C SER A 165 -5.79 14.29 7.07
N SER A 166 -5.54 13.32 6.20
CA SER A 166 -4.31 13.25 5.39
C SER A 166 -4.15 14.47 4.48
N GLN A 167 -5.22 14.91 3.81
CA GLN A 167 -5.19 16.14 2.99
C GLN A 167 -4.88 17.39 3.81
N THR A 168 -5.42 17.50 5.03
CA THR A 168 -5.16 18.62 5.94
C THR A 168 -3.70 18.62 6.40
N LEU A 169 -3.16 17.45 6.72
CA LEU A 169 -1.76 17.28 7.11
C LEU A 169 -0.80 17.60 5.97
N LEU A 170 -1.12 17.16 4.74
CA LEU A 170 -0.35 17.48 3.54
C LEU A 170 -0.28 18.99 3.31
N THR A 171 -1.43 19.67 3.32
CA THR A 171 -1.49 21.13 3.15
C THR A 171 -0.61 21.86 4.18
N LYS A 172 -0.61 21.37 5.43
CA LYS A 172 0.23 21.93 6.50
C LYS A 172 1.72 21.65 6.27
N ALA A 173 2.07 20.45 5.83
CA ALA A 173 3.45 20.06 5.55
C ALA A 173 4.03 20.87 4.37
N GLU A 174 3.24 21.09 3.32
CA GLU A 174 3.60 21.95 2.19
C GLU A 174 3.83 23.40 2.63
N ASP A 175 2.90 23.98 3.40
CA ASP A 175 3.04 25.34 3.94
C ASP A 175 4.30 25.49 4.83
N GLU A 176 4.62 24.49 5.64
CA GLU A 176 5.85 24.48 6.43
C GLU A 176 7.11 24.42 5.56
N LEU A 177 7.11 23.58 4.51
CA LEU A 177 8.20 23.47 3.56
C LEU A 177 8.41 24.78 2.77
N ASP A 178 7.33 25.40 2.30
CA ASP A 178 7.38 26.63 1.53
C ASP A 178 7.86 27.81 2.37
N LYS A 179 7.42 27.90 3.64
CA LYS A 179 7.94 28.88 4.61
C LYS A 179 9.44 28.72 4.85
N ALA A 180 9.93 27.48 4.98
CA ALA A 180 11.36 27.22 5.14
C ALA A 180 12.16 27.66 3.91
N LYS A 181 11.68 27.35 2.70
CA LYS A 181 12.32 27.77 1.44
C LYS A 181 12.36 29.30 1.31
N ALA A 182 11.23 29.97 1.54
CA ALA A 182 11.13 31.43 1.47
C ALA A 182 12.08 32.11 2.47
N TYR A 183 12.15 31.61 3.71
CA TYR A 183 13.09 32.09 4.71
C TYR A 183 14.56 31.91 4.26
N LEU A 184 14.92 30.74 3.72
CA LEU A 184 16.27 30.48 3.20
C LEU A 184 16.60 31.32 1.97
N ALA A 185 15.60 31.73 1.20
CA ALA A 185 15.73 32.69 0.10
C ALA A 185 15.89 34.16 0.57
N GLY A 186 15.77 34.42 1.87
CA GLY A 186 15.96 35.74 2.48
C GLY A 186 14.68 36.54 2.70
N GLU A 187 13.51 35.92 2.58
CA GLU A 187 12.23 36.55 2.91
C GLU A 187 12.02 36.66 4.43
N ASP A 188 11.32 37.71 4.87
CA ASP A 188 10.97 37.93 6.28
C ASP A 188 9.76 37.07 6.68
N ILE A 189 10.03 35.78 6.89
CA ILE A 189 9.07 34.76 7.29
C ILE A 189 9.32 34.39 8.75
N GLN A 190 8.24 34.08 9.46
CA GLN A 190 8.27 33.61 10.85
C GLN A 190 7.51 32.28 10.97
N GLY A 191 7.83 31.51 12.00
CA GLY A 191 7.10 30.28 12.35
C GLY A 191 8.02 29.10 12.67
N ALA A 192 7.41 27.97 12.98
CA ALA A 192 8.10 26.76 13.44
C ALA A 192 9.25 26.29 12.50
N PRO A 193 9.12 26.32 11.16
CA PRO A 193 10.22 25.93 10.27
C PRO A 193 11.45 26.85 10.41
N VAL A 194 11.22 28.15 10.62
CA VAL A 194 12.29 29.14 10.80
C VAL A 194 12.97 28.95 12.14
N GLU A 195 12.21 28.75 13.21
CA GLU A 195 12.73 28.45 14.54
C GLU A 195 13.60 27.18 14.53
N LEU A 196 13.19 26.15 13.77
CA LEU A 196 13.96 24.93 13.60
C LEU A 196 15.29 25.16 12.85
N ILE A 197 15.28 25.98 11.78
CA ILE A 197 16.50 26.36 11.05
C ILE A 197 17.47 27.10 11.97
N GLU A 198 16.99 28.10 12.70
CA GLU A 198 17.81 28.86 13.65
C GLU A 198 18.36 27.97 14.77
N SER A 199 17.56 27.03 15.26
CA SER A 199 18.01 26.04 16.24
C SER A 199 19.16 25.19 15.67
N MET A 200 19.01 24.67 14.44
CA MET A 200 20.04 23.86 13.78
C MET A 200 21.32 24.64 13.48
N ARG A 201 21.25 25.94 13.20
CA ARG A 201 22.44 26.80 13.00
C ARG A 201 23.33 26.92 14.23
N ASN A 202 22.82 26.59 15.42
CA ASN A 202 23.64 26.54 16.64
C ASN A 202 24.57 25.32 16.69
N VAL A 203 24.28 24.28 15.90
CA VAL A 203 25.01 22.99 15.92
C VAL A 203 25.63 22.64 14.57
N LEU A 204 25.10 23.15 13.46
CA LEU A 204 25.58 22.92 12.09
C LEU A 204 26.01 24.22 11.42
N HIS A 205 26.82 24.10 10.36
CA HIS A 205 27.08 25.25 9.48
C HIS A 205 25.78 25.75 8.83
N ALA A 206 25.70 27.05 8.53
CA ALA A 206 24.46 27.68 8.10
C ALA A 206 23.88 27.10 6.80
N ASP A 207 24.75 26.68 5.88
CA ASP A 207 24.42 25.99 4.63
C ASP A 207 23.88 24.57 4.90
N GLN A 208 24.45 23.85 5.87
CA GLN A 208 24.02 22.51 6.26
C GLN A 208 22.74 22.50 7.10
N ALA A 209 22.53 23.53 7.92
CA ALA A 209 21.35 23.67 8.77
C ALA A 209 20.08 23.82 7.91
N GLY A 210 20.13 24.69 6.89
CA GLY A 210 19.01 24.89 5.97
C GLY A 210 18.64 23.60 5.23
N GLU A 211 19.63 22.92 4.63
CA GLU A 211 19.36 21.68 3.89
C GLU A 211 18.87 20.55 4.79
N SER A 212 19.41 20.43 6.00
CA SER A 212 18.93 19.44 6.99
C SER A 212 17.45 19.65 7.32
N VAL A 213 17.01 20.89 7.52
CA VAL A 213 15.60 21.19 7.77
C VAL A 213 14.75 20.95 6.53
N LEU A 214 15.21 21.35 5.34
CA LEU A 214 14.49 21.05 4.10
C LEU A 214 14.32 19.54 3.89
N ARG A 215 15.33 18.73 4.22
CA ARG A 215 15.26 17.26 4.17
C ARG A 215 14.17 16.72 5.10
N ILE A 216 14.10 17.20 6.34
CA ILE A 216 13.05 16.82 7.31
C ILE A 216 11.66 17.21 6.80
N LEU A 217 11.50 18.44 6.28
CA LEU A 217 10.21 18.93 5.82
C LEU A 217 9.74 18.23 4.54
N ARG A 218 10.63 17.91 3.60
CA ARG A 218 10.32 17.07 2.44
C ARG A 218 9.89 15.66 2.87
N SER A 219 10.61 15.08 3.82
CA SER A 219 10.25 13.79 4.44
C SER A 219 8.84 13.84 5.04
N LYS A 220 8.49 14.92 5.73
CA LYS A 220 7.14 15.13 6.27
C LYS A 220 6.06 15.23 5.18
N VAL A 221 6.32 15.93 4.07
CA VAL A 221 5.41 15.97 2.91
C VAL A 221 5.19 14.56 2.37
N HIS A 222 6.27 13.81 2.12
CA HIS A 222 6.16 12.41 1.69
C HIS A 222 5.34 11.56 2.66
N LYS A 223 5.59 11.69 3.97
CA LYS A 223 4.87 10.93 5.01
C LYS A 223 3.37 11.09 4.86
N THR A 224 2.91 12.33 4.66
CA THR A 224 1.48 12.64 4.55
C THR A 224 0.82 12.10 3.29
N CYS A 225 1.59 11.67 2.29
CA CYS A 225 1.07 11.01 1.09
C CYS A 225 0.93 9.50 1.25
N VAL A 226 1.67 8.89 2.17
CA VAL A 226 1.69 7.43 2.34
C VAL A 226 0.37 6.96 2.93
N VAL A 227 -0.22 5.94 2.30
CA VAL A 227 -1.45 5.29 2.79
C VAL A 227 -1.20 3.87 3.25
N ASN A 228 -0.17 3.21 2.73
CA ASN A 228 0.20 1.86 3.13
C ASN A 228 1.66 1.55 2.76
N TYR A 229 2.17 0.42 3.22
CA TYR A 229 3.43 -0.15 2.78
C TYR A 229 3.30 -1.63 2.45
N ILE A 230 4.21 -2.15 1.64
CA ILE A 230 4.32 -3.58 1.33
C ILE A 230 5.78 -4.04 1.44
N LEU A 231 5.97 -5.33 1.68
CA LEU A 231 7.25 -6.02 1.57
C LEU A 231 7.24 -6.87 0.30
N VAL A 232 8.26 -6.74 -0.53
CA VAL A 232 8.42 -7.54 -1.74
C VAL A 232 9.68 -8.40 -1.62
N GLU A 233 9.49 -9.70 -1.73
CA GLU A 233 10.55 -10.69 -1.91
C GLU A 233 10.73 -10.93 -3.42
N ASP A 234 11.61 -10.12 -4.02
CA ASP A 234 12.03 -10.27 -5.41
C ASP A 234 13.36 -11.01 -5.52
N SER A 235 13.86 -11.17 -6.75
CA SER A 235 15.16 -11.80 -7.02
C SER A 235 16.30 -11.19 -6.20
N GLU A 236 16.30 -9.88 -6.01
CA GLU A 236 17.35 -9.19 -5.26
C GLU A 236 17.22 -9.45 -3.76
N ALA A 237 16.01 -9.54 -3.23
CA ALA A 237 15.79 -9.92 -1.83
C ALA A 237 16.33 -11.30 -1.53
N LEU A 238 16.15 -12.25 -2.45
CA LEU A 238 16.66 -13.62 -2.32
C LEU A 238 18.19 -13.67 -2.39
N GLU A 239 18.81 -12.86 -3.26
CA GLU A 239 20.27 -12.75 -3.38
C GLU A 239 20.93 -12.07 -2.18
N THR A 240 20.30 -11.03 -1.64
CA THR A 240 20.89 -10.14 -0.61
C THR A 240 20.41 -10.46 0.80
N GLN A 241 19.34 -11.26 0.94
CA GLN A 241 18.59 -11.47 2.18
C GLN A 241 18.00 -10.15 2.73
N GLN A 242 17.55 -9.26 1.84
CA GLN A 242 16.93 -7.98 2.19
C GLN A 242 15.64 -7.74 1.39
N LEU A 243 14.50 -7.76 2.07
CA LEU A 243 13.21 -7.46 1.47
C LEU A 243 13.16 -6.03 0.94
N LEU A 244 12.41 -5.82 -0.13
CA LEU A 244 12.09 -4.48 -0.61
C LEU A 244 10.89 -3.95 0.17
N LEU A 245 11.13 -2.98 1.04
CA LEU A 245 10.09 -2.20 1.70
C LEU A 245 9.66 -1.06 0.79
N ILE A 246 8.37 -0.94 0.52
CA ILE A 246 7.80 0.07 -0.39
C ILE A 246 6.67 0.82 0.30
N PHE A 247 6.80 2.13 0.40
CA PHE A 247 5.73 3.03 0.87
C PHE A 247 4.94 3.55 -0.32
N LEU A 248 3.62 3.37 -0.27
CA LEU A 248 2.71 3.67 -1.37
C LEU A 248 1.78 4.83 -1.02
N ASP A 249 1.47 5.65 -2.02
CA ASP A 249 0.41 6.65 -1.92
C ASP A 249 -0.96 6.10 -2.35
N ALA A 250 -2.00 6.93 -2.22
CA ALA A 250 -3.37 6.54 -2.55
C ALA A 250 -3.61 6.16 -4.03
N HIS A 251 -2.64 6.41 -4.91
CA HIS A 251 -2.73 6.14 -6.34
C HIS A 251 -1.81 4.97 -6.75
N GLY A 252 -1.21 4.26 -5.78
CA GLY A 252 -0.29 3.16 -6.04
C GLY A 252 1.10 3.60 -6.47
N ARG A 253 1.46 4.87 -6.28
CA ARG A 253 2.79 5.38 -6.61
C ARG A 253 3.74 5.11 -5.45
N VAL A 254 4.99 4.78 -5.80
CA VAL A 254 6.06 4.65 -4.82
C VAL A 254 6.41 6.03 -4.29
N VAL A 255 6.21 6.23 -2.99
CA VAL A 255 6.66 7.44 -2.29
C VAL A 255 8.14 7.29 -1.96
N ARG A 256 8.48 6.20 -1.28
CA ARG A 256 9.84 5.82 -0.89
C ARG A 256 10.00 4.31 -0.89
N SER A 257 11.22 3.83 -1.06
CA SER A 257 11.55 2.41 -0.94
C SER A 257 12.95 2.17 -0.40
N SER A 258 13.14 1.07 0.32
CA SER A 258 14.43 0.68 0.91
C SER A 258 14.57 -0.83 0.96
N ARG A 259 15.83 -1.32 0.98
CA ARG A 259 16.16 -2.73 1.21
C ARG A 259 16.39 -2.95 2.69
N VAL A 260 15.61 -3.84 3.29
CA VAL A 260 15.59 -4.07 4.72
C VAL A 260 15.82 -5.55 5.05
N PRO A 261 16.72 -5.89 5.98
CA PRO A 261 16.85 -7.25 6.50
C PRO A 261 15.61 -7.67 7.31
N PRO A 262 15.38 -8.97 7.51
CA PRO A 262 14.23 -9.51 8.23
C PRO A 262 14.01 -8.95 9.65
N ASP A 263 15.07 -8.67 10.40
CA ASP A 263 14.95 -8.16 11.78
C ASP A 263 14.41 -6.71 11.83
N GLN A 264 14.62 -5.93 10.78
CA GLN A 264 14.06 -4.59 10.64
C GLN A 264 12.60 -4.63 10.21
N THR A 265 12.18 -5.66 9.46
CA THR A 265 10.79 -5.79 9.00
C THR A 265 9.83 -6.10 10.15
N GLU A 266 10.30 -6.84 11.17
CA GLU A 266 9.53 -7.14 12.39
C GLU A 266 9.10 -5.88 13.15
N GLN A 267 9.92 -4.84 13.13
CA GLN A 267 9.65 -3.60 13.87
C GLN A 267 8.72 -2.66 13.11
N MET A 268 8.67 -2.78 11.78
CA MET A 268 7.88 -1.91 10.91
C MET A 268 6.39 -1.98 11.22
N GLY A 269 5.85 -3.16 11.53
CA GLY A 269 4.46 -3.32 11.95
C GLY A 269 4.12 -2.48 13.18
N GLY A 270 5.01 -2.48 14.18
CA GLY A 270 4.89 -1.64 15.38
C GLY A 270 4.98 -0.14 15.07
N PHE A 271 5.98 0.27 14.29
CA PHE A 271 6.16 1.66 13.88
C PHE A 271 5.02 2.18 12.99
N TRP A 272 4.39 1.29 12.22
CA TRP A 272 3.22 1.62 11.43
C TRP A 272 2.03 1.97 12.32
N LEU A 273 1.74 1.10 13.30
CA LEU A 273 0.62 1.24 14.22
C LEU A 273 0.77 2.45 15.16
N ASP A 274 1.98 2.79 15.58
CA ASP A 274 2.24 3.96 16.43
C ASP A 274 2.40 5.29 15.64
N GLY A 275 2.55 5.20 14.32
CA GLY A 275 2.71 6.34 13.41
C GLY A 275 4.11 6.98 13.42
N SER A 276 5.13 6.26 13.89
CA SER A 276 6.54 6.68 13.99
C SER A 276 7.47 6.07 12.93
N TRP A 277 6.93 5.35 11.95
CA TRP A 277 7.67 4.74 10.84
C TRP A 277 8.44 5.74 9.96
N ASP A 278 8.24 7.05 10.11
CA ASP A 278 9.01 8.11 9.44
C ASP A 278 10.25 8.57 10.25
N GLU A 279 10.44 8.07 11.46
CA GLU A 279 11.56 8.40 12.34
C GLU A 279 12.75 7.44 12.19
N VAL A 280 12.60 6.41 11.37
CA VAL A 280 13.59 5.33 11.18
C VAL A 280 14.43 5.52 9.92
N ASP A 281 15.61 4.89 9.88
CA ASP A 281 16.57 5.05 8.78
C ASP A 281 16.02 4.46 7.47
N GLU A 282 15.24 3.39 7.56
CA GLU A 282 14.54 2.70 6.47
C GLU A 282 13.57 3.61 5.73
N TRP A 283 13.14 4.71 6.37
CA TRP A 283 12.39 5.79 5.74
C TRP A 283 13.28 6.97 5.37
N MET A 284 14.09 7.47 6.31
CA MET A 284 14.82 8.72 6.14
C MET A 284 15.88 8.65 5.04
N GLU A 285 16.54 7.51 4.91
CA GLU A 285 17.58 7.24 3.91
C GLU A 285 17.08 6.42 2.72
N ALA A 286 15.76 6.17 2.64
CA ALA A 286 15.12 5.49 1.52
C ALA A 286 15.26 6.26 0.20
N ASP A 287 15.28 5.49 -0.89
CA ASP A 287 15.18 6.04 -2.24
C ASP A 287 13.81 6.67 -2.44
N ILE A 288 13.78 7.86 -3.05
CA ILE A 288 12.55 8.58 -3.37
C ILE A 288 12.03 8.04 -4.71
N GLY A 289 10.76 7.62 -4.74
CA GLY A 289 10.16 7.12 -5.97
C GLY A 289 10.10 8.17 -7.08
N ASP A 290 10.20 7.73 -8.34
CA ASP A 290 10.36 8.60 -9.51
C ASP A 290 9.27 9.69 -9.62
N ASP A 291 8.03 9.35 -9.26
CA ASP A 291 6.92 10.30 -9.29
C ASP A 291 7.10 11.47 -8.30
N TYR A 292 7.80 11.24 -7.20
CA TYR A 292 8.09 12.22 -6.16
C TYR A 292 9.40 12.98 -6.40
N GLN A 293 10.24 12.54 -7.34
CA GLN A 293 11.45 13.27 -7.70
C GLN A 293 11.14 14.55 -8.50
N VAL A 294 12.17 15.39 -8.68
CA VAL A 294 12.09 16.59 -9.52
C VAL A 294 11.63 16.21 -10.94
N GLY A 295 10.52 16.80 -11.39
CA GLY A 295 9.95 16.53 -12.71
C GLY A 295 8.97 15.36 -12.78
N GLY A 296 8.84 14.58 -11.70
CA GLY A 296 7.77 13.62 -11.51
C GLY A 296 6.41 14.30 -11.28
N VAL A 297 5.32 13.55 -11.43
CA VAL A 297 3.95 14.09 -11.28
C VAL A 297 3.68 14.63 -9.88
N CYS A 298 4.29 14.07 -8.84
CA CYS A 298 4.24 14.56 -7.46
C CYS A 298 5.42 15.47 -7.09
N GLY A 299 6.42 15.65 -7.97
CA GLY A 299 7.58 16.49 -7.70
C GLY A 299 7.23 17.95 -7.39
N HIS A 300 6.07 18.43 -7.85
CA HIS A 300 5.59 19.77 -7.53
C HIS A 300 5.36 19.99 -6.02
N LEU A 301 5.04 18.93 -5.27
CA LEU A 301 4.86 18.96 -3.81
C LEU A 301 6.17 19.33 -3.08
N LEU A 302 7.32 19.14 -3.73
CA LEU A 302 8.65 19.38 -3.12
C LEU A 302 9.30 20.67 -3.57
N HIS A 303 8.79 21.32 -4.62
CA HIS A 303 9.52 22.35 -5.39
C HIS A 303 8.75 23.63 -5.70
N MET A 304 7.60 23.89 -5.06
CA MET A 304 7.05 25.26 -5.04
C MET A 304 7.97 26.25 -4.29
#